data_AF-A0A7K0FYJ9-F1
#
_entry.id   AF-A0A7K0FYJ9-F1
#
_cell.length_a   1.000
_cell.length_b   1.000
_cell.length_c   1.000
_cell.angle_alpha   90.00
_cell.angle_beta   90.00
_cell.angle_gamma   90.00
#
_symmetry.space_group_name_H-M   'P 1'
#
loop_
_entity.id
_entity.type
_entity.pdbx_description
1 polymer ?
#
loop_
_entity_poly.entity_id
_entity_poly.type
_entity_poly.pdbx_seq_one_letter_code
_entity_poly.pdbx_strand_id
1 'polypeptide(L)' 'MNYPIILTVSVLMIILIAFLIKRNLKDKKKFEQEVIDTELPPEKDDKENI' A
#
# COMPACT_ATOMS: atom_id res chain seq x y z
N MET A 1 -33.98 14.75 14.00
CA MET A 1 -32.97 14.82 12.93
C MET A 1 -31.93 13.75 13.20
N ASN A 2 -31.68 12.85 12.25
CA ASN A 2 -30.92 11.61 12.49
C ASN A 2 -29.41 11.82 12.38
N TYR A 3 -28.88 12.71 13.23
CA TYR A 3 -27.46 12.95 13.39
C TYR A 3 -26.60 11.70 13.66
N PRO A 4 -27.07 10.67 14.41
CA PRO A 4 -26.31 9.44 14.60
C PRO A 4 -26.02 8.71 13.29
N ILE A 5 -27.00 8.67 12.39
CA ILE A 5 -26.86 8.00 11.08
C ILE A 5 -25.85 8.74 10.21
N ILE A 6 -25.92 10.07 10.18
CA ILE A 6 -24.99 10.92 9.42
C ILE A 6 -23.56 10.72 9.93
N LEU A 7 -23.37 10.64 11.25
CA LEU A 7 -22.07 10.41 11.87
C LEU A 7 -21.51 9.03 11.49
N THR A 8 -22.32 7.98 11.59
CA THR A 8 -21.90 6.61 11.25
C THR A 8 -21.50 6.49 9.77
N VAL A 9 -22.31 7.05 8.86
CA VAL A 9 -22.02 7.02 7.42
C VAL A 9 -20.74 7.79 7.11
N SER A 10 -20.53 8.95 7.74
CA SER A 10 -19.33 9.76 7.55
C SER A 10 -18.07 9.01 8.01
N VAL A 11 -18.11 8.34 9.17
CA VAL A 11 -17.00 7.53 9.67
C VAL A 11 -16.68 6.36 8.74
N LEU A 12 -17.71 5.64 8.28
CA LEU A 12 -17.53 4.54 7.32
C LEU A 12 -16.90 5.03 6.00
N MET A 13 -17.30 6.20 5.52
CA MET A 13 -16.75 6.79 4.29
C MET A 13 -15.25 7.09 4.43
N ILE A 14 -14.82 7.66 5.56
CA ILE A 14 -13.40 7.94 5.84
C ILE A 14 -12.60 6.63 5.90
N ILE A 15 -13.14 5.60 6.57
CA ILE A 15 -12.49 4.28 6.66
C ILE A 15 -12.28 3.67 5.27
N LEU A 16 -13.29 3.75 4.39
CA LEU A 16 -13.19 3.23 3.03
C LEU A 16 -12.13 3.98 2.21
N ILE A 17 -12.08 5.31 2.30
CA ILE A 17 -11.05 6.11 1.61
C ILE A 17 -9.66 5.73 2.11
N ALA A 18 -9.46 5.67 3.43
CA ALA A 18 -8.19 5.27 4.02
C ALA A 18 -7.79 3.83 3.62
N PHE A 19 -8.77 2.92 3.56
CA PHE A 19 -8.56 1.54 3.12
C PHE A 19 -8.12 1.48 1.65
N LEU A 20 -8.77 2.24 0.76
CA LEU A 20 -8.40 2.29 -0.65
C LEU A 20 -7.00 2.85 -0.85
N ILE A 21 -6.63 3.93 -0.14
CA ILE A 21 -5.27 4.49 -0.20
C ILE A 21 -4.25 3.46 0.27
N LYS A 22 -4.49 2.81 1.42
CA LYS A 22 -3.58 1.79 1.98
C LYS A 22 -3.44 0.58 1.05
N ARG A 23 -4.55 0.16 0.42
CA ARG A 23 -4.54 -0.97 -0.51
C ARG A 23 -3.79 -0.64 -1.80
N ASN A 24 -4.05 0.53 -2.37
CA ASN A 24 -3.40 0.99 -3.59
C ASN A 24 -1.88 1.24 -3.37
N LEU A 25 -1.49 1.72 -2.19
CA LEU A 25 -0.08 1.84 -1.81
C LEU A 25 0.59 0.45 -1.69
N LYS A 26 -0.12 -0.55 -1.15
CA LYS A 26 0.37 -1.93 -1.10
C LYS A 26 0.60 -2.50 -2.50
N ASP A 27 -0.36 -2.27 -3.41
CA ASP A 27 -0.27 -2.76 -4.78
C ASP A 27 0.89 -2.09 -5.53
N LYS A 28 1.08 -0.77 -5.37
CA LYS A 28 2.24 -0.06 -5.94
C LYS A 28 3.56 -0.57 -5.40
N LYS A 29 3.69 -0.77 -4.09
CA LYS A 29 4.94 -1.27 -3.49
C LYS A 29 5.29 -2.67 -3.97
N LYS A 30 4.28 -3.54 -4.14
CA LYS A 30 4.47 -4.89 -4.65
C LYS A 30 4.93 -4.87 -6.10
N PHE A 31 4.35 -3.98 -6.92
CA PHE A 31 4.77 -3.77 -8.30
C PHE A 31 6.19 -3.20 -8.40
N GLU A 32 6.54 -2.18 -7.62
CA GLU A 32 7.90 -1.63 -7.59
C GLU A 32 8.91 -2.71 -7.17
N GLN A 33 8.61 -3.51 -6.16
CA GLN A 33 9.47 -4.61 -5.74
C GLN A 33 9.62 -5.68 -6.83
N GLU A 34 8.51 -6.12 -7.45
CA GLU A 34 8.57 -7.11 -8.53
C GLU A 34 9.31 -6.60 -9.78
N VAL A 35 9.18 -5.31 -10.13
CA VAL A 35 9.91 -4.69 -11.24
C VAL A 35 11.39 -4.51 -10.90
N ILE A 36 11.72 -4.07 -9.69
CA ILE A 36 13.11 -4.00 -9.21
C ILE A 36 13.74 -5.39 -9.27
N ASP A 37 13.08 -6.42 -8.73
CA ASP A 37 13.61 -7.80 -8.71
C ASP A 37 13.72 -8.44 -10.11
N THR A 38 12.97 -7.94 -11.11
CA THR A 38 12.93 -8.51 -12.47
C THR A 38 13.82 -7.75 -13.46
N GLU A 39 13.90 -6.41 -13.37
CA GLU A 39 14.69 -5.58 -14.28
C GLU A 39 16.10 -5.25 -13.76
N LEU A 40 16.30 -5.15 -12.44
CA LEU A 40 17.64 -5.22 -11.88
C LEU A 40 17.93 -6.71 -11.63
N PRO A 41 18.88 -7.34 -12.36
CA PRO A 41 19.37 -8.64 -11.90
C PRO A 41 19.76 -8.47 -10.43
N PRO A 42 19.56 -9.48 -9.55
CA PRO A 42 19.99 -9.37 -8.17
C PRO A 42 21.43 -8.90 -8.22
N GLU A 43 21.66 -7.64 -7.87
CA GLU A 43 23.00 -7.15 -7.63
C GLU A 43 23.39 -8.03 -6.48
N LYS A 44 24.21 -9.03 -6.83
CA LYS A 44 24.70 -10.01 -5.91
C LYS A 44 25.15 -9.20 -4.72
N ASP A 45 24.74 -9.69 -3.58
CA ASP A 45 25.33 -9.39 -2.30
C ASP A 45 26.83 -9.74 -2.42
N ASP A 46 27.59 -8.96 -3.20
CA ASP A 46 29.04 -8.98 -3.34
C ASP A 46 29.61 -8.22 -2.11
N LYS A 47 29.08 -8.59 -0.95
CA LYS A 47 29.66 -8.34 0.36
C LYS A 47 29.73 -9.65 1.15
N GLU A 48 29.95 -10.75 0.45
CA GLU A 48 30.77 -11.83 0.98
C GLU A 48 32.18 -11.71 0.38
N ASN A 49 33.16 -11.50 1.28
CA ASN A 49 34.57 -11.84 1.12
C ASN A 49 35.55 -10.78 0.56
N ILE A 50 36.05 -9.89 1.44
CA ILE A 50 37.47 -9.80 1.90
C ILE A 50 37.62 -8.82 3.08
#